data_AF-A0A7C1MU72-F1
#
_entry.id   AF-A0A7C1MU72-F1
#
_cell.length_a   1.000
_cell.length_b   1.000
_cell.length_c   1.000
_cell.angle_alpha   90.00
_cell.angle_beta   90.00
_cell.angle_gamma   90.00
#
_symmetry.space_group_name_H-M   'P 1'
#
loop_
_entity.id
_entity.type
_entity.pdbx_description
1 polymer ?
#
loop_
_entity_poly.entity_id
_entity_poly.type
_entity_poly.pdbx_seq_one_letter_code
_entity_poly.pdbx_strand_id
1 'polypeptide(L)'
;MKITNVSLSILITVKLEDLDSHSAAAAAAVVGMEMAKQVASYEKENHLGYYPAMEYFQEAARGIDADLLDAADNIAWLATKLVWEEVRKRLRPIFNSLRFDAMQNLLYTMPRVRPGKPSAQKKLAEHFTPNKVRLEMTAQIVNRDGVEKDLKRYTSHLVHRWLKEHFESIEVTSCRQQN
;
A
#
# COMPACT_ATOMS: atom_id res chain seq x y z
N MET A 1 12.91 -13.94 -29.58
CA MET A 1 11.80 -13.52 -28.68
C MET A 1 11.70 -14.51 -27.53
N LYS A 2 12.09 -14.08 -26.33
CA LYS A 2 12.12 -14.92 -25.12
C LYS A 2 11.08 -14.41 -24.14
N ILE A 3 10.20 -15.29 -23.66
CA ILE A 3 9.26 -14.97 -22.58
C ILE A 3 9.98 -15.17 -21.26
N THR A 4 9.93 -14.17 -20.39
CA THR A 4 10.55 -14.23 -19.05
C THR A 4 9.51 -13.92 -17.98
N ASN A 5 9.49 -14.73 -16.93
CA ASN A 5 8.67 -14.49 -15.75
C ASN A 5 9.40 -13.54 -14.81
N VAL A 6 8.69 -12.55 -14.28
CA VAL A 6 9.20 -11.59 -13.29
C VAL A 6 8.24 -11.48 -12.12
N SER A 7 8.78 -11.50 -10.89
CA SER A 7 8.05 -11.17 -9.68
C SER A 7 8.35 -9.73 -9.28
N LEU A 8 7.32 -8.98 -8.93
CA LEU A 8 7.36 -7.57 -8.57
C LEU A 8 6.69 -7.36 -7.21
N SER A 9 7.34 -6.58 -6.36
CA SER A 9 6.73 -5.99 -5.16
C SER A 9 6.63 -4.49 -5.37
N ILE A 10 5.42 -3.96 -5.29
CA ILE A 10 5.12 -2.56 -5.59
C ILE A 10 4.39 -1.96 -4.39
N LEU A 11 4.89 -0.85 -3.86
CA LEU A 11 4.16 -0.01 -2.93
C LEU A 11 3.48 1.11 -3.71
N ILE A 12 2.17 1.23 -3.56
CA ILE A 12 1.33 2.17 -4.30
C ILE A 12 0.62 3.07 -3.27
N THR A 13 0.69 4.38 -3.47
CA THR A 13 -0.06 5.36 -2.69
C THR A 13 -1.19 5.91 -3.55
N VAL A 14 -2.43 5.66 -3.16
CA VAL A 14 -3.64 6.19 -3.81
C VAL A 14 -3.82 7.66 -3.43
N LYS A 15 -4.23 8.49 -4.39
CA LYS A 15 -4.52 9.90 -4.13
C LYS A 15 -5.70 9.99 -3.17
N LEU A 16 -5.61 10.88 -2.19
CA LEU A 16 -6.65 11.04 -1.19
C LEU A 16 -7.99 11.49 -1.80
N GLU A 17 -7.96 12.34 -2.82
CA GLU A 17 -9.16 12.80 -3.54
C GLU A 17 -9.98 11.66 -4.15
N ASP A 18 -9.30 10.60 -4.63
CA ASP A 18 -9.95 9.42 -5.22
C ASP A 18 -10.63 8.57 -4.14
N LEU A 19 -10.10 8.57 -2.91
CA LEU A 19 -10.68 7.87 -1.76
C LEU A 19 -11.84 8.65 -1.18
N ASP A 20 -11.64 9.96 -0.96
CA ASP A 20 -12.60 10.84 -0.31
C ASP A 20 -13.86 11.01 -1.17
N SER A 21 -13.72 11.05 -2.51
CA SER A 21 -14.87 11.10 -3.43
C SER A 21 -15.76 9.86 -3.39
N HIS A 22 -15.26 8.74 -2.86
CA HIS A 22 -15.96 7.46 -2.76
C HIS A 22 -16.21 7.03 -1.31
N SER A 23 -15.77 7.81 -0.32
CA SER A 23 -15.98 7.58 1.12
C SER A 23 -17.09 8.50 1.63
N ALA A 24 -18.18 7.92 2.12
CA ALA A 24 -19.28 8.70 2.70
C ALA A 24 -19.04 9.10 4.17
N ALA A 25 -18.07 8.49 4.85
CA ALA A 25 -17.95 8.55 6.30
C ALA A 25 -16.93 9.59 6.79
N ALA A 26 -15.74 9.67 6.19
CA ALA A 26 -14.68 10.58 6.59
C ALA A 26 -13.59 10.69 5.52
N ALA A 27 -12.86 11.82 5.54
CA ALA A 27 -11.67 12.01 4.72
C ALA A 27 -10.53 11.12 5.23
N ALA A 28 -9.83 10.44 4.32
CA ALA A 28 -8.80 9.46 4.64
C ALA A 28 -7.65 10.04 5.49
N ALA A 29 -7.28 11.31 5.26
CA ALA A 29 -6.28 12.00 6.07
C ALA A 29 -6.74 12.21 7.52
N VAL A 30 -8.02 12.51 7.74
CA VAL A 30 -8.59 12.71 9.09
C VAL A 30 -8.58 11.39 9.85
N VAL A 31 -8.97 10.29 9.19
CA VAL A 31 -8.90 8.94 9.75
C VAL A 31 -7.47 8.59 10.17
N GLY A 32 -6.48 8.81 9.30
CA GLY A 32 -5.07 8.54 9.63
C GLY A 32 -4.56 9.35 10.82
N MET A 33 -4.93 10.63 10.92
CA MET A 33 -4.54 11.49 12.04
C MET A 33 -5.17 11.06 13.36
N GLU A 34 -6.48 10.77 13.37
CA GLU A 34 -7.17 10.38 14.60
C GLU A 34 -6.74 8.97 15.05
N MET A 35 -6.52 8.04 14.11
CA MET A 35 -5.94 6.72 14.40
C MET A 35 -4.57 6.87 15.08
N ALA A 36 -3.68 7.69 14.51
CA ALA A 36 -2.37 7.89 15.10
C ALA A 36 -2.44 8.49 16.51
N LYS A 37 -3.38 9.39 16.77
CA LYS A 37 -3.57 10.00 18.09
C LYS A 37 -4.05 8.97 19.11
N GLN A 38 -5.07 8.18 18.78
CA GLN A 38 -5.61 7.18 19.70
C GLN A 38 -4.63 6.03 19.93
N VAL A 39 -3.94 5.56 18.89
CA VAL A 39 -2.87 4.55 19.02
C VAL A 39 -1.69 5.07 19.86
N ALA A 40 -1.31 6.34 19.70
CA ALA A 40 -0.26 6.94 20.52
C ALA A 40 -0.66 7.07 22.00
N SER A 41 -1.91 7.44 22.28
CA SER A 41 -2.45 7.45 23.65
C SER A 41 -2.46 6.04 24.25
N TYR A 42 -2.95 5.05 23.50
CA TYR A 42 -2.98 3.66 23.94
C TYR A 42 -1.58 3.12 24.26
N GLU A 43 -0.60 3.38 23.39
CA GLU A 43 0.79 2.97 23.63
C GLU A 43 1.35 3.59 24.91
N LYS A 44 1.07 4.87 25.16
CA LYS A 44 1.53 5.59 26.34
C LYS A 44 0.91 5.05 27.63
N GLU A 45 -0.39 4.74 27.61
CA GLU A 45 -1.13 4.20 28.75
C GLU A 45 -0.72 2.77 29.08
N ASN A 46 -0.40 1.96 28.06
CA ASN A 46 -0.07 0.54 28.21
C ASN A 46 1.43 0.24 28.17
N HIS A 47 2.27 1.26 28.00
CA HIS A 47 3.73 1.16 27.96
C HIS A 47 4.27 0.11 26.97
N LEU A 48 3.70 0.02 25.77
CA LEU A 48 4.06 -1.04 24.81
C LEU A 48 5.48 -0.85 24.24
N GLY A 49 5.97 0.38 24.11
CA GLY A 49 7.26 0.67 23.49
C GLY A 49 7.28 0.51 21.95
N TYR A 50 6.13 0.22 21.36
CA TYR A 50 5.88 0.17 19.92
C TYR A 50 4.41 0.52 19.63
N TYR A 51 4.12 0.90 18.38
CA TYR A 51 2.74 1.09 17.92
C TYR A 51 2.24 -0.20 17.25
N PRO A 52 1.12 -0.79 17.71
CA PRO A 52 0.52 -1.95 17.05
C PRO A 52 -0.04 -1.63 15.66
N ALA A 53 -0.26 -2.66 14.84
CA ALA A 53 -1.04 -2.54 13.61
C ALA A 53 -2.55 -2.42 13.91
N MET A 54 -3.36 -2.03 12.94
CA MET A 54 -4.81 -1.89 13.12
C MET A 54 -5.48 -3.19 13.63
N GLU A 55 -5.09 -4.36 13.11
CA GLU A 55 -5.68 -5.66 13.46
C GLU A 55 -5.65 -5.95 14.97
N TYR A 56 -4.59 -5.51 15.67
CA TYR A 56 -4.47 -5.62 17.12
C TYR A 56 -5.63 -4.95 17.88
N PHE A 57 -6.18 -3.87 17.32
CA PHE A 57 -7.27 -3.10 17.90
C PHE A 57 -8.64 -3.65 17.51
N GLN A 58 -8.77 -4.24 16.32
CA GLN A 58 -10.01 -4.87 15.82
C GLN A 58 -10.39 -6.12 16.64
N GLU A 59 -9.43 -6.99 16.94
CA GLU A 59 -9.70 -8.28 17.60
C GLU A 59 -10.29 -8.18 19.01
N ALA A 60 -10.05 -7.06 19.70
CA ALA A 60 -10.39 -6.92 21.12
C ALA A 60 -10.97 -5.54 21.49
N ALA A 61 -11.39 -4.74 20.50
CA ALA A 61 -11.95 -3.39 20.67
C ALA A 61 -11.13 -2.53 21.66
N ARG A 62 -9.81 -2.49 21.45
CA ARG A 62 -8.84 -1.98 22.45
C ARG A 62 -8.63 -0.48 22.37
N GLY A 63 -9.43 0.30 23.08
CA GLY A 63 -9.12 1.72 23.34
C GLY A 63 -9.04 2.63 22.10
N ILE A 64 -9.51 2.14 20.95
CA ILE A 64 -9.73 2.90 19.72
C ILE A 64 -11.23 2.92 19.45
N ASP A 65 -11.72 4.07 18.99
CA ASP A 65 -13.11 4.26 18.58
C ASP A 65 -13.50 3.25 17.48
N ALA A 66 -14.63 2.57 17.67
CA ALA A 66 -15.12 1.57 16.73
C ALA A 66 -15.50 2.17 15.38
N ASP A 67 -16.13 3.35 15.37
CA ASP A 67 -16.51 4.04 14.12
C ASP A 67 -15.27 4.46 13.33
N LEU A 68 -14.19 4.80 14.04
CA LEU A 68 -12.90 5.11 13.42
C LEU A 68 -12.23 3.87 12.82
N LEU A 69 -12.29 2.73 13.51
CA LEU A 69 -11.79 1.46 12.97
C LEU A 69 -12.57 1.07 11.72
N ASP A 70 -13.90 1.16 11.75
CA ASP A 70 -14.76 0.84 10.60
C ASP A 70 -14.49 1.79 9.43
N ALA A 71 -14.33 3.10 9.69
CA ALA A 71 -13.96 4.06 8.64
C ALA A 71 -12.60 3.72 8.02
N ALA A 72 -11.60 3.38 8.83
CA ALA A 72 -10.27 3.00 8.35
C ALA A 72 -10.31 1.71 7.51
N ASP A 73 -11.07 0.70 7.94
CA ASP A 73 -11.25 -0.57 7.23
C ASP A 73 -11.91 -0.35 5.86
N ASN A 74 -13.00 0.42 5.83
CA ASN A 74 -13.74 0.73 4.60
C ASN A 74 -12.87 1.46 3.57
N ILE A 75 -12.08 2.46 4.01
CA ILE A 75 -11.19 3.18 3.10
C ILE A 75 -10.02 2.28 2.67
N ALA A 76 -9.49 1.43 3.55
CA ALA A 76 -8.43 0.50 3.20
C ALA A 76 -8.88 -0.53 2.15
N TRP A 77 -10.10 -1.02 2.27
CA TRP A 77 -10.76 -1.87 1.28
C TRP A 77 -10.91 -1.14 -0.07
N LEU A 78 -11.42 0.09 -0.06
CA LEU A 78 -11.58 0.90 -1.25
C LEU A 78 -10.23 1.16 -1.96
N ALA A 79 -9.20 1.57 -1.21
CA ALA A 79 -7.85 1.78 -1.76
C ALA A 79 -7.31 0.51 -2.42
N THR A 80 -7.50 -0.63 -1.77
CA THR A 80 -7.08 -1.94 -2.30
C THR A 80 -7.84 -2.29 -3.59
N LYS A 81 -9.14 -2.01 -3.64
CA LYS A 81 -9.96 -2.22 -4.85
C LYS A 81 -9.54 -1.31 -6.00
N LEU A 82 -9.34 -0.02 -5.76
CA LEU A 82 -8.87 0.94 -6.78
C LEU A 82 -7.51 0.54 -7.36
N VAL A 83 -6.57 0.15 -6.49
CA VAL A 83 -5.27 -0.37 -6.91
C VAL A 83 -5.46 -1.60 -7.79
N TRP A 84 -6.32 -2.53 -7.39
CA TRP A 84 -6.56 -3.73 -8.18
C TRP A 84 -7.08 -3.44 -9.58
N GLU A 85 -8.11 -2.59 -9.67
CA GLU A 85 -8.77 -2.24 -10.94
C GLU A 85 -7.83 -1.50 -11.87
N GLU A 86 -7.19 -0.43 -11.40
CA GLU A 86 -6.32 0.39 -12.24
C GLU A 86 -5.02 -0.34 -12.59
N VAL A 87 -4.36 -1.04 -11.66
CA VAL A 87 -3.15 -1.80 -12.01
C VAL A 87 -3.46 -2.87 -13.05
N ARG A 88 -4.56 -3.61 -12.89
CA ARG A 88 -4.96 -4.64 -13.87
C ARG A 88 -5.26 -4.01 -15.22
N LYS A 89 -6.02 -2.91 -15.25
CA LYS A 89 -6.39 -2.19 -16.48
C LYS A 89 -5.18 -1.64 -17.23
N ARG A 90 -4.21 -1.06 -16.52
CA ARG A 90 -3.04 -0.39 -17.11
C ARG A 90 -1.90 -1.34 -17.46
N LEU A 91 -1.65 -2.37 -16.65
CA LEU A 91 -0.52 -3.28 -16.85
C LEU A 91 -0.86 -4.50 -17.71
N ARG A 92 -2.13 -4.90 -17.81
CA ARG A 92 -2.52 -6.06 -18.63
C ARG A 92 -2.15 -5.92 -20.12
N PRO A 93 -2.22 -4.75 -20.77
CA PRO A 93 -1.81 -4.62 -22.16
C PRO A 93 -0.30 -4.73 -22.42
N ILE A 94 0.54 -4.55 -21.39
CA ILE A 94 2.01 -4.51 -21.56
C ILE A 94 2.70 -5.83 -21.20
N PHE A 95 2.04 -6.70 -20.45
CA PHE A 95 2.55 -8.01 -20.07
C PHE A 95 1.78 -9.11 -20.83
N ASN A 96 2.50 -10.16 -21.22
CA ASN A 96 1.89 -11.33 -21.86
C ASN A 96 0.93 -12.06 -20.90
N SER A 97 1.28 -12.09 -19.62
CA SER A 97 0.41 -12.56 -18.54
C SER A 97 0.65 -11.72 -17.29
N LEU A 98 -0.37 -11.59 -16.46
CA LEU A 98 -0.32 -10.83 -15.20
C LEU A 98 -1.14 -11.57 -14.15
N ARG A 99 -0.52 -11.89 -13.01
CA ARG A 99 -1.16 -12.52 -11.85
C ARG A 99 -0.82 -11.71 -10.60
N PHE A 100 -1.82 -11.39 -9.80
CA PHE A 100 -1.59 -10.78 -8.49
C PHE A 100 -1.45 -11.92 -7.49
N ASP A 101 -0.35 -11.92 -6.75
CA ASP A 101 -0.02 -12.96 -5.79
C ASP A 101 -0.50 -12.58 -4.38
N ALA A 102 -0.37 -11.31 -4.00
CA ALA A 102 -0.89 -10.78 -2.74
C ALA A 102 -1.15 -9.27 -2.83
N MET A 103 -2.09 -8.78 -2.03
CA MET A 103 -2.31 -7.34 -1.80
C MET A 103 -2.56 -7.10 -0.32
N GLN A 104 -1.92 -6.08 0.24
CA GLN A 104 -2.09 -5.71 1.64
C GLN A 104 -2.02 -4.19 1.81
N ASN A 105 -3.03 -3.60 2.45
CA ASN A 105 -2.95 -2.21 2.87
C ASN A 105 -1.98 -2.08 4.05
N LEU A 106 -1.13 -1.05 4.05
CA LEU A 106 -0.14 -0.84 5.11
C LEU A 106 -0.77 -0.58 6.49
N LEU A 107 -2.03 -0.16 6.53
CA LEU A 107 -2.82 -0.01 7.74
C LEU A 107 -2.77 -1.25 8.66
N TYR A 108 -2.78 -2.44 8.06
CA TYR A 108 -2.74 -3.73 8.76
C TYR A 108 -1.31 -4.23 9.06
N THR A 109 -0.29 -3.42 8.77
CA THR A 109 1.10 -3.77 9.05
C THR A 109 1.61 -2.98 10.25
N MET A 110 2.62 -3.52 10.95
CA MET A 110 3.23 -2.81 12.07
C MET A 110 3.93 -1.52 11.58
N PRO A 111 3.60 -0.35 12.16
CA PRO A 111 4.35 0.88 11.92
C PRO A 111 5.84 0.72 12.24
N ARG A 112 6.71 1.21 11.36
CA ARG A 112 8.17 1.28 11.61
C ARG A 112 8.56 2.47 12.49
N VAL A 113 7.60 3.11 13.13
CA VAL A 113 7.76 4.29 13.98
C VAL A 113 7.94 3.83 15.42
N ARG A 114 8.86 4.47 16.13
CA ARG A 114 9.07 4.24 17.57
C ARG A 114 8.51 5.40 18.38
N PRO A 115 7.90 5.13 19.54
CA PRO A 115 7.49 6.16 20.49
C PRO A 115 8.64 7.08 20.90
N GLY A 116 8.31 8.32 21.30
CA GLY A 116 9.28 9.29 21.82
C GLY A 116 10.10 10.06 20.79
N LYS A 117 9.99 9.75 19.49
CA LYS A 117 10.63 10.55 18.44
C LYS A 117 9.80 11.81 18.13
N PRO A 118 10.41 12.99 17.89
CA PRO A 118 9.66 14.23 17.59
C PRO A 118 8.73 14.12 16.36
N SER A 119 9.10 13.30 15.38
CA SER A 119 8.30 13.05 14.17
C SER A 119 7.38 11.82 14.27
N ALA A 120 7.27 11.20 15.44
CA ALA A 120 6.51 9.96 15.61
C ALA A 120 5.04 10.15 15.21
N GLN A 121 4.38 11.19 15.74
CA GLN A 121 2.96 11.45 15.46
C GLN A 121 2.68 11.61 13.97
N LYS A 122 3.48 12.42 13.27
CA LYS A 122 3.30 12.67 11.83
C LYS A 122 3.50 11.38 11.02
N LYS A 123 4.58 10.63 11.29
CA LYS A 123 4.87 9.38 10.58
C LYS A 123 3.86 8.28 10.90
N LEU A 124 3.30 8.31 12.11
CA LEU A 124 2.25 7.39 12.52
C LEU A 124 0.95 7.71 11.79
N ALA A 125 0.60 9.00 11.66
CA ALA A 125 -0.54 9.43 10.85
C ALA A 125 -0.36 9.02 9.38
N GLU A 126 0.81 9.26 8.80
CA GLU A 126 1.13 8.82 7.42
C GLU A 126 1.07 7.30 7.23
N HIS A 127 1.27 6.51 8.28
CA HIS A 127 1.16 5.05 8.24
C HIS A 127 -0.30 4.61 8.36
N PHE A 128 -1.07 5.23 9.26
CA PHE A 128 -2.48 4.90 9.48
C PHE A 128 -3.42 5.55 8.48
N THR A 129 -2.97 6.48 7.63
CA THR A 129 -3.74 6.89 6.46
C THR A 129 -3.92 5.67 5.54
N PRO A 130 -5.16 5.21 5.31
CA PRO A 130 -5.43 3.93 4.64
C PRO A 130 -5.27 3.98 3.11
N ASN A 131 -4.35 4.78 2.59
CA ASN A 131 -4.15 5.01 1.15
C ASN A 131 -2.94 4.29 0.55
N LYS A 132 -2.23 3.47 1.32
CA LYS A 132 -1.01 2.77 0.87
C LYS A 132 -1.23 1.27 0.76
N VAL A 133 -1.02 0.72 -0.43
CA VAL A 133 -1.21 -0.71 -0.73
C VAL A 133 0.09 -1.31 -1.23
N ARG A 134 0.53 -2.38 -0.60
CA ARG A 134 1.58 -3.26 -1.12
C ARG A 134 0.95 -4.31 -2.02
N LEU A 135 1.46 -4.42 -3.23
CA LEU A 135 1.04 -5.38 -4.25
C LEU A 135 2.23 -6.28 -4.62
N GLU A 136 2.05 -7.57 -4.43
CA GLU A 136 2.93 -8.62 -4.95
C GLU A 136 2.30 -9.20 -6.21
N MET A 137 3.08 -9.30 -7.29
CA MET A 137 2.58 -9.83 -8.56
C MET A 137 3.66 -10.59 -9.33
N THR A 138 3.20 -11.48 -10.19
CA THR A 138 4.01 -12.19 -11.18
C THR A 138 3.52 -11.81 -12.57
N ALA A 139 4.44 -11.42 -13.45
CA ALA A 139 4.14 -11.01 -14.81
C ALA A 139 5.05 -11.71 -15.82
N GLN A 140 4.57 -11.89 -17.04
CA GLN A 140 5.38 -12.36 -18.17
C GLN A 140 5.69 -11.22 -19.11
N ILE A 141 6.97 -11.04 -19.41
CA ILE A 141 7.45 -10.04 -20.34
C ILE A 141 8.12 -10.69 -21.54
N VAL A 142 7.85 -10.14 -22.72
CA VAL A 142 8.47 -10.56 -23.98
C VAL A 142 9.75 -9.74 -24.17
N ASN A 143 10.89 -10.40 -24.04
CA ASN A 143 12.18 -9.78 -24.32
C ASN A 143 12.50 -9.87 -25.81
N ARG A 144 12.77 -8.71 -26.42
CA ARG A 144 13.49 -8.61 -27.68
C ARG A 144 14.98 -8.81 -27.42
N ASP A 145 15.65 -9.51 -28.32
CA ASP A 145 17.05 -9.87 -28.18
C ASP A 145 17.90 -8.59 -28.02
N GLY A 146 18.65 -8.47 -26.92
CA GLY A 146 19.45 -7.28 -26.55
C GLY A 146 19.04 -6.54 -25.27
N VAL A 147 17.83 -6.76 -24.72
CA VAL A 147 17.35 -6.13 -23.46
C VAL A 147 17.75 -6.93 -22.21
N GLU A 148 18.37 -8.11 -22.37
CA GLU A 148 18.66 -9.05 -21.28
C GLU A 148 19.51 -8.49 -20.13
N LYS A 149 20.36 -7.48 -20.39
CA LYS A 149 21.32 -6.98 -19.38
C LYS A 149 20.68 -6.22 -18.21
N ASP A 150 19.46 -5.71 -18.33
CA ASP A 150 18.80 -4.99 -17.22
C ASP A 150 17.27 -5.11 -17.21
N LEU A 151 16.79 -6.36 -17.24
CA LEU A 151 15.35 -6.67 -17.19
C LEU A 151 14.66 -6.06 -15.96
N LYS A 152 15.37 -5.99 -14.83
CA LYS A 152 14.87 -5.44 -13.58
C LYS A 152 14.54 -3.95 -13.71
N ARG A 153 15.51 -3.14 -14.15
CA ARG A 153 15.30 -1.71 -14.35
C ARG A 153 14.27 -1.45 -15.43
N TYR A 154 14.32 -2.21 -16.53
CA TYR A 154 13.34 -2.09 -17.61
C TYR A 154 11.91 -2.32 -17.12
N THR A 155 11.66 -3.43 -16.41
CA THR A 155 10.33 -3.75 -15.87
C THR A 155 9.86 -2.71 -14.85
N SER A 156 10.75 -2.29 -13.95
CA SER A 156 10.42 -1.26 -12.96
C SER A 156 10.04 0.07 -13.63
N HIS A 157 10.76 0.45 -14.69
CA HIS A 157 10.50 1.67 -15.46
C HIS A 157 9.19 1.57 -16.24
N LEU A 158 8.85 0.41 -16.79
CA LEU A 158 7.56 0.17 -17.43
C LEU A 158 6.41 0.34 -16.44
N VAL A 159 6.47 -0.34 -15.29
CA VAL A 159 5.44 -0.22 -14.24
C VAL A 159 5.25 1.24 -13.85
N HIS A 160 6.34 1.95 -13.55
CA HIS A 160 6.26 3.36 -13.18
C HIS A 160 5.64 4.21 -14.30
N ARG A 161 6.09 4.04 -15.56
CA ARG A 161 5.59 4.80 -16.71
C ARG A 161 4.08 4.68 -16.89
N TRP A 162 3.52 3.49 -16.70
CA TRP A 162 2.11 3.20 -16.95
C TRP A 162 1.19 3.53 -15.78
N LEU A 163 1.74 3.66 -14.57
CA LEU A 163 0.94 3.91 -13.36
C LEU A 163 1.07 5.34 -12.82
N LYS A 164 2.15 6.07 -13.10
CA LYS A 164 2.50 7.34 -12.43
C LYS A 164 1.43 8.45 -12.48
N GLU A 165 0.58 8.47 -13.50
CA GLU A 165 -0.49 9.49 -13.61
C GLU A 165 -1.75 9.12 -12.82
N HIS A 166 -1.88 7.86 -12.41
CA HIS A 166 -3.08 7.28 -11.81
C HIS A 166 -3.00 7.11 -10.29
N PHE A 167 -1.81 7.27 -9.70
CA PHE A 167 -1.59 7.17 -8.27
C PHE A 167 -0.76 8.35 -7.79
N GLU A 168 -0.78 8.63 -6.49
CA GLU A 168 0.05 9.68 -5.89
C GLU A 168 1.53 9.33 -5.96
N SER A 169 1.86 8.06 -5.69
CA SER A 169 3.22 7.54 -5.88
C SER A 169 3.23 6.03 -6.13
N ILE A 170 4.25 5.56 -6.85
CA ILE A 170 4.54 4.15 -7.08
C ILE A 170 6.02 3.91 -6.80
N GLU A 171 6.31 2.93 -5.95
CA GLU A 171 7.66 2.47 -5.64
C GLU A 171 7.77 0.97 -5.92
N VAL A 172 8.62 0.58 -6.88
CA VAL A 172 8.95 -0.83 -7.08
C VAL A 172 10.03 -1.23 -6.07
N THR A 173 9.62 -1.87 -4.98
CA THR A 173 10.51 -2.22 -3.86
C THR A 173 11.32 -3.48 -4.13
N SER A 174 10.82 -4.37 -5.00
CA SER A 174 11.52 -5.57 -5.44
C SER A 174 11.13 -5.94 -6.86
N CYS A 175 12.09 -6.44 -7.63
CA CYS A 175 11.86 -7.02 -8.95
C CYS A 175 12.88 -8.15 -9.14
N ARG A 176 12.40 -9.35 -9.44
CA ARG A 176 13.23 -10.57 -9.59
C ARG A 176 12.77 -11.35 -10.82
N GLN A 177 13.72 -11.81 -11.63
CA GLN A 177 13.43 -12.79 -12.67
C GLN A 177 13.21 -14.16 -12.00
N GLN A 178 12.17 -14.87 -12.42
CA GLN A 178 11.98 -16.27 -12.05
C GLN A 178 12.71 -17.15 -13.06
N ASN A 179 13.46 -18.13 -12.56
CA ASN A 179 14.17 -19.13 -13.38
C ASN A 179 13.20 -20.17 -13.93
#